data_AF-A0A0Q7AAI5-F1
#
_entry.id   AF-A0A0Q7AAI5-F1
#
_cell.length_a   1.000
_cell.length_b   1.000
_cell.length_c   1.000
_cell.angle_alpha   90.00
_cell.angle_beta   90.00
_cell.angle_gamma   90.00
#
_symmetry.space_group_name_H-M   'P 1'
#
loop_
_entity.id
_entity.type
_entity.pdbx_description
1 polymer ?
#
loop_
_entity_poly.entity_id
_entity_poly.type
_entity_poly.pdbx_seq_one_letter_code
_entity_poly.pdbx_strand_id
1 'polypeptide(L)'
;MNEGYFIGQGDKTTCGGKVLEGDGKVNMFGLQHTREGDRVSCGKDGNTYQIRGGIGHMVSHGRHMAGTLDSHSTCPCKARLIPSVFWVTYKNADPAPQASRVAQLA
;
A
#
# COMPACT_ATOMS: atom_id res chain seq x y z
N MET A 1 10.67 3.58 -14.19
CA MET A 1 10.64 3.95 -12.75
C MET A 1 9.50 4.91 -12.44
N ASN A 2 8.43 4.41 -11.83
CA ASN A 2 7.38 5.27 -11.27
C ASN A 2 7.75 5.68 -9.84
N GLU A 3 7.63 6.96 -9.54
CA GLU A 3 7.75 7.49 -8.17
C GLU A 3 6.46 7.25 -7.40
N GLY A 4 6.59 6.73 -6.18
CA GLY A 4 5.49 6.43 -5.26
C GLY A 4 5.65 7.18 -3.94
N TYR A 5 4.59 7.18 -3.13
CA TYR A 5 4.55 7.82 -1.82
C TYR A 5 4.22 6.79 -0.75
N PHE A 6 4.83 6.92 0.42
CA PHE A 6 4.48 6.08 1.56
C PHE A 6 3.07 6.38 2.04
N ILE A 7 2.39 5.34 2.53
CA ILE A 7 1.08 5.46 3.13
C ILE A 7 1.20 5.30 4.64
N GLY A 8 0.46 6.12 5.37
CA GLY A 8 0.36 6.02 6.80
C GLY A 8 -1.05 6.16 7.36
N GLN A 9 -1.13 6.05 8.68
CA GLN A 9 -2.38 6.15 9.40
C GLN A 9 -3.07 7.49 9.12
N GLY A 10 -4.37 7.44 8.79
CA GLY A 10 -5.18 8.62 8.49
C GLY A 10 -5.27 8.99 7.01
N ASP A 11 -4.37 8.45 6.17
CA ASP A 11 -4.41 8.64 4.72
C ASP A 11 -5.75 8.19 4.12
N LYS A 12 -6.16 8.86 3.05
CA LYS A 12 -7.49 8.65 2.46
C LYS A 12 -7.45 7.54 1.43
N THR A 13 -8.62 7.07 1.04
CA THR A 13 -8.78 6.15 -0.09
C THR A 13 -9.66 6.77 -1.16
N THR A 14 -9.51 6.34 -2.41
CA THR A 14 -10.31 6.85 -3.53
C THR A 14 -11.81 6.58 -3.40
N CYS A 15 -12.22 5.63 -2.55
CA CYS A 15 -13.63 5.35 -2.29
C CYS A 15 -14.25 6.21 -1.18
N GLY A 16 -13.48 7.13 -0.57
CA GLY A 16 -13.91 7.99 0.54
C GLY A 16 -13.58 7.43 1.94
N GLY A 17 -12.96 6.25 2.02
CA GLY A 17 -12.49 5.65 3.26
C GLY A 17 -11.16 6.22 3.75
N LYS A 18 -10.62 5.65 4.83
CA LYS A 18 -9.32 6.07 5.39
C LYS A 18 -8.55 4.90 6.01
N VAL A 19 -7.23 5.02 6.04
CA VAL A 19 -6.34 4.11 6.75
C VAL A 19 -6.52 4.30 8.26
N LEU A 20 -6.74 3.21 8.98
CA LEU A 20 -7.11 3.21 10.40
C LEU A 20 -5.94 2.91 11.32
N GLU A 21 -4.93 2.18 10.82
CA GLU A 21 -3.80 1.71 11.61
C GLU A 21 -2.48 2.11 10.97
N GLY A 22 -1.46 2.25 11.82
CA GLY A 22 -0.07 2.43 11.46
C GLY A 22 0.82 1.85 12.55
N ASP A 23 2.08 1.66 12.23
CA ASP A 23 3.07 1.17 13.18
C ASP A 23 3.55 2.31 14.09
N GLY A 24 3.08 2.32 15.33
CA GLY A 24 3.48 3.31 16.33
C GLY A 24 4.97 3.27 16.72
N LYS A 25 5.72 2.22 16.33
CA LYS A 25 7.16 2.12 16.60
C LYS A 25 8.03 2.81 15.57
N VAL A 26 7.49 3.09 14.37
CA VAL A 26 8.24 3.70 13.27
C VAL A 26 7.44 4.87 12.73
N ASN A 27 7.90 6.05 13.12
CA ASN A 27 7.34 7.31 12.72
C ASN A 27 8.21 7.93 11.62
N MET A 28 7.66 8.01 10.40
CA MET A 28 8.29 8.69 9.27
C MET A 28 7.76 10.12 9.21
N PHE A 29 8.47 11.07 9.83
CA PHE A 29 8.15 12.51 9.73
C PHE A 29 6.75 12.90 10.24
N GLY A 30 6.29 12.29 11.33
CA GLY A 30 4.95 12.47 11.88
C GLY A 30 3.93 11.45 11.37
N LEU A 31 4.26 10.67 10.33
CA LEU A 31 3.41 9.66 9.75
C LEU A 31 3.73 8.27 10.34
N GLN A 32 2.77 7.70 11.09
CA GLN A 32 2.84 6.29 11.48
C GLN A 32 2.63 5.46 10.22
N HIS A 33 3.71 4.92 9.67
CA HIS A 33 3.65 4.20 8.41
C HIS A 33 2.76 2.96 8.54
N THR A 34 2.04 2.66 7.48
CA THR A 34 1.12 1.53 7.44
C THR A 34 1.75 0.38 6.65
N ARG A 35 1.32 -0.84 6.94
CA ARG A 35 1.86 -2.08 6.34
C ARG A 35 0.75 -2.94 5.74
N GLU A 36 1.13 -3.84 4.85
CA GLU A 36 0.21 -4.86 4.32
C GLU A 36 -0.49 -5.63 5.45
N GLY A 37 -1.82 -5.62 5.47
CA GLY A 37 -2.68 -6.24 6.49
C GLY A 37 -3.28 -5.26 7.50
N ASP A 38 -2.79 -4.01 7.56
CA ASP A 38 -3.32 -3.00 8.50
C ASP A 38 -4.72 -2.56 8.06
N ARG A 39 -5.55 -2.16 9.04
CA ARG A 39 -6.96 -1.85 8.79
C ARG A 39 -7.18 -0.56 8.01
N VAL A 40 -8.19 -0.59 7.15
CA VAL A 40 -8.65 0.54 6.33
C VAL A 40 -10.17 0.53 6.26
N SER A 41 -10.84 1.68 6.34
CA SER A 41 -12.28 1.76 6.12
C SER A 41 -12.61 1.89 4.63
N CYS A 42 -13.77 1.38 4.23
CA CYS A 42 -14.34 1.65 2.92
C CYS A 42 -15.32 2.82 3.01
N GLY A 43 -15.22 3.78 2.10
CA GLY A 43 -16.10 4.96 2.08
C GLY A 43 -17.47 4.72 1.46
N LYS A 44 -17.72 3.53 0.88
CA LYS A 44 -19.00 3.19 0.24
C LYS A 44 -19.93 2.41 1.15
N ASP A 45 -19.41 1.43 1.87
CA ASP A 45 -20.20 0.57 2.77
C ASP A 45 -19.92 0.83 4.26
N GLY A 46 -18.90 1.63 4.60
CA GLY A 46 -18.52 1.94 5.98
C GLY A 46 -17.78 0.82 6.71
N ASN A 47 -17.60 -0.35 6.10
CA ASN A 47 -16.98 -1.52 6.72
C ASN A 47 -15.46 -1.37 6.80
N THR A 48 -14.85 -2.18 7.68
CA THR A 48 -13.40 -2.26 7.82
C THR A 48 -12.85 -3.42 7.01
N TYR A 49 -11.79 -3.13 6.28
CA TYR A 49 -11.04 -4.02 5.42
C TYR A 49 -9.54 -3.94 5.76
N GLN A 50 -8.70 -4.58 4.96
CA GLN A 50 -7.26 -4.57 5.12
C GLN A 50 -6.58 -3.96 3.90
N ILE A 51 -5.36 -3.47 4.09
CA ILE A 51 -4.48 -3.12 2.98
C ILE A 51 -3.84 -4.39 2.43
N ARG A 52 -3.84 -4.54 1.11
CA ARG A 52 -3.18 -5.64 0.39
C ARG A 52 -2.03 -5.11 -0.46
N GLY A 53 -0.93 -5.85 -0.50
CA GLY A 53 0.30 -5.48 -1.18
C GLY A 53 1.12 -4.45 -0.41
N GLY A 54 2.36 -4.28 -0.83
CA GLY A 54 3.32 -3.35 -0.22
C GLY A 54 4.60 -3.27 -1.02
N ILE A 55 5.46 -2.34 -0.60
CA ILE A 55 6.71 -2.00 -1.28
C ILE A 55 7.65 -3.20 -1.17
N GLY A 56 7.88 -3.89 -2.30
CA GLY A 56 8.56 -5.19 -2.34
C GLY A 56 9.97 -5.22 -1.75
N HIS A 57 10.63 -4.08 -1.66
CA HIS A 57 12.00 -3.94 -1.15
C HIS A 57 12.07 -3.20 0.19
N MET A 58 10.93 -2.97 0.85
CA MET A 58 10.87 -2.28 2.15
C MET A 58 9.97 -3.03 3.14
N VAL A 59 10.61 -3.67 4.11
CA VAL A 59 9.96 -4.48 5.14
C VAL A 59 10.15 -3.83 6.51
N SER A 60 9.07 -3.70 7.25
CA SER A 60 9.04 -3.19 8.62
C SER A 60 8.37 -4.22 9.53
N HIS A 61 9.10 -4.68 10.55
CA HIS A 61 8.61 -5.68 11.50
C HIS A 61 8.00 -6.93 10.83
N GLY A 62 8.65 -7.42 9.77
CA GLY A 62 8.23 -8.63 9.06
C GLY A 62 7.09 -8.44 8.05
N ARG A 63 6.57 -7.21 7.87
CA ARG A 63 5.50 -6.90 6.89
C ARG A 63 5.96 -5.81 5.93
N HIS A 64 5.48 -5.88 4.69
CA HIS A 64 5.83 -4.88 3.69
C HIS A 64 5.16 -3.54 4.02
N MET A 65 5.93 -2.45 3.89
CA MET A 65 5.38 -1.11 4.05
C MET A 65 4.38 -0.82 2.93
N ALA A 66 3.31 -0.09 3.22
CA ALA A 66 2.30 0.25 2.24
C ALA A 66 2.70 1.48 1.41
N GLY A 67 2.46 1.43 0.11
CA GLY A 67 2.79 2.51 -0.82
C GLY A 67 1.74 2.72 -1.91
N THR A 68 1.76 3.89 -2.55
CA THR A 68 0.75 4.27 -3.56
C THR A 68 0.80 3.45 -4.86
N LEU A 69 1.90 2.76 -5.14
CA LEU A 69 2.10 2.00 -6.39
C LEU A 69 1.72 0.53 -6.26
N ASP A 70 1.86 -0.04 -5.07
CA ASP A 70 1.82 -1.50 -4.83
C ASP A 70 0.77 -1.91 -3.80
N SER A 71 0.17 -0.96 -3.08
CA SER A 71 -0.89 -1.23 -2.11
C SER A 71 -2.26 -0.72 -2.53
N HIS A 72 -3.30 -1.44 -2.10
CA HIS A 72 -4.71 -1.05 -2.24
C HIS A 72 -5.56 -1.64 -1.11
N SER A 73 -6.77 -1.11 -0.90
CA SER A 73 -7.74 -1.69 0.03
C SER A 73 -8.34 -2.99 -0.51
N THR A 74 -8.56 -3.98 0.35
CA THR A 74 -9.28 -5.22 0.02
C THR A 74 -10.79 -5.05 -0.08
N CYS A 75 -11.32 -3.83 0.15
CA CYS A 75 -12.74 -3.58 -0.04
C CYS A 75 -13.18 -3.83 -1.49
N PRO A 76 -14.49 -4.04 -1.75
CA PRO A 76 -15.01 -4.26 -3.10
C PRO A 76 -14.65 -3.18 -4.11
N CYS A 77 -14.39 -1.94 -3.66
CA CYS A 77 -13.95 -0.85 -4.52
C CYS A 77 -12.51 -1.00 -5.02
N LYS A 78 -11.70 -1.88 -4.42
CA LYS A 78 -10.24 -1.99 -4.61
C LYS A 78 -9.57 -0.62 -4.53
N ALA A 79 -9.97 0.17 -3.53
CA ALA A 79 -9.64 1.60 -3.48
C ALA A 79 -8.13 1.81 -3.38
N ARG A 80 -7.62 2.76 -4.17
CA ARG A 80 -6.22 3.20 -4.06
C ARG A 80 -6.06 4.05 -2.81
N LEU A 81 -4.85 4.07 -2.27
CA LEU A 81 -4.45 4.85 -1.11
C LEU A 81 -3.94 6.21 -1.57
N ILE A 82 -4.36 7.28 -0.89
CA ILE A 82 -4.05 8.67 -1.21
C ILE A 82 -3.15 9.21 -0.09
N PRO A 83 -1.87 9.53 -0.40
CA PRO A 83 -0.93 9.97 0.61
C PRO A 83 -1.29 11.38 1.08
N SER A 84 -1.11 11.66 2.37
CA SER A 84 -1.15 13.02 2.91
C SER A 84 0.23 13.71 2.88
N VAL A 85 1.30 12.92 2.79
CA VAL A 85 2.70 13.37 2.80
C VAL A 85 3.34 13.13 1.42
N PHE A 86 3.66 14.21 0.70
CA PHE A 86 4.16 14.15 -0.68
C PHE A 86 5.66 14.37 -0.83
N TRP A 87 6.40 14.64 0.25
CA TRP A 87 7.87 14.81 0.18
C TRP A 87 8.65 13.54 0.53
N VAL A 88 7.96 12.47 0.94
CA VAL A 88 8.57 11.18 1.28
C VAL A 88 8.19 10.18 0.19
N THR A 89 9.13 9.94 -0.72
CA THR A 89 8.90 9.12 -1.92
C THR A 89 9.74 7.85 -1.93
N TYR A 90 9.31 6.89 -2.75
CA TYR A 90 10.05 5.67 -3.06
C TYR A 90 9.97 5.35 -4.55
N LYS A 91 10.85 4.47 -5.01
CA LYS A 91 10.84 3.98 -6.39
C LYS A 91 10.89 2.46 -6.38
N ASN A 92 10.00 1.83 -7.12
CA ASN A 92 10.14 0.42 -7.42
C ASN A 92 11.09 0.27 -8.62
N ALA A 93 11.97 -0.73 -8.57
CA ALA A 93 12.68 -1.17 -9.75
C ALA A 93 11.67 -1.57 -10.83
N ASP A 94 12.01 -1.36 -12.10
CA ASP A 94 11.14 -1.83 -13.18
C ASP A 94 10.97 -3.34 -13.04
N PRO A 95 9.74 -3.87 -13.18
CA PRO A 95 9.53 -5.31 -13.07
C PRO A 95 10.43 -6.00 -14.09
N ALA A 96 11.23 -6.96 -13.65
CA ALA A 96 12.04 -7.78 -14.54
C ALA A 96 11.10 -8.36 -15.63
N PRO A 97 11.53 -8.42 -16.91
CA PRO A 97 10.69 -8.98 -17.96
C PRO A 97 10.21 -10.36 -17.52
N GLN A 98 8.88 -10.55 -17.48
CA GLN A 98 8.34 -11.84 -17.11
C GLN A 98 8.77 -12.84 -18.17
N ALA A 99 9.63 -13.78 -17.80
CA ALA A 99 9.93 -14.94 -18.63
C ALA A 99 8.61 -15.68 -18.85
N SER A 100 8.05 -15.53 -20.05
CA SER A 100 6.84 -16.24 -20.46
C SER A 100 7.15 -17.73 -20.37
N ARG A 101 6.55 -18.43 -19.40
CA ARG A 101 6.56 -19.89 -19.39
C ARG A 101 5.67 -20.35 -20.53
N VAL A 102 6.26 -20.52 -21.71
CA VAL A 102 5.64 -21.31 -22.78
C VAL A 102 5.64 -22.74 -22.26
N ALA A 103 4.46 -23.24 -21.88
CA ALA A 103 4.26 -24.65 -21.63
C ALA A 103 4.48 -25.38 -22.97
N GLN A 104 5.64 -26.02 -23.11
CA GLN A 104 5.87 -26.98 -24.18
C GLN A 104 4.96 -28.18 -23.92
N LEU A 105 3.89 -28.28 -24.72
CA LEU A 105 3.18 -29.52 -24.95
C LEU A 105 4.09 -30.40 -25.82
N ALA A 106 4.52 -31.53 -25.26
CA ALA A 106 5.07 -32.68 -25.98
C ALA A 106 4.11 -33.85 -25.80
#